data_AF-A0A4Q8B678-F1
#
_entry.id   AF-A0A4Q8B678-F1
#
_cell.length_a   1.000
_cell.length_b   1.000
_cell.length_c   1.000
_cell.angle_alpha   90.00
_cell.angle_beta   90.00
_cell.angle_gamma   90.00
#
_symmetry.space_group_name_H-M   'P 1'
#
loop_
_entity.id
_entity.type
_entity.pdbx_description
1 polymer ?
#
loop_
_entity_poly.entity_id
_entity_poly.type
_entity_poly.pdbx_seq_one_letter_code
_entity_poly.pdbx_strand_id
1 'polypeptide(L)'
;MRSEVSDLAAKLTRDEAIALVERIMSGDYADDAEADGWLDQLERDLVCPDGSVSGLIFWTDPELTAAEVVDRALAYQPIQMRSTPWTQPPPST
;
A
#
# COMPACT_ATOMS: atom_id res chain seq x y z
N MET A 1 7.76 -20.49 -25.81
CA MET A 1 7.03 -19.27 -25.41
C MET A 1 7.22 -19.09 -23.92
N ARG A 2 8.42 -18.67 -23.52
CA ARG A 2 8.90 -18.56 -22.15
C ARG A 2 9.77 -17.30 -22.08
N SER A 3 9.47 -16.46 -21.09
CA SER A 3 10.28 -15.32 -20.63
C SER A 3 10.45 -14.14 -21.59
N GLU A 4 9.49 -13.23 -21.55
CA GLU A 4 9.69 -11.79 -21.81
C GLU A 4 8.95 -10.96 -20.74
N VAL A 5 9.15 -11.29 -19.46
CA VAL A 5 8.67 -10.47 -18.33
C VAL A 5 9.81 -10.04 -17.41
N SER A 6 11.05 -10.10 -17.90
CA SER A 6 12.25 -9.89 -17.08
C SER A 6 12.88 -8.51 -17.20
N ASP A 7 12.28 -7.55 -17.90
CA ASP A 7 12.93 -6.26 -18.10
C ASP A 7 11.97 -5.07 -17.82
N LEU A 8 12.38 -4.26 -16.83
CA LEU A 8 11.74 -3.12 -16.12
C LEU A 8 10.98 -3.53 -14.84
N ALA A 9 11.35 -3.13 -13.63
CA ALA A 9 11.33 -1.74 -13.13
C ALA A 9 10.01 -0.97 -13.38
N ALA A 10 9.00 -1.62 -13.94
CA ALA A 10 7.67 -1.09 -14.18
C ALA A 10 6.78 -1.50 -12.99
N LYS A 11 6.17 -0.52 -12.34
CA LYS A 11 5.14 -0.69 -11.30
C LYS A 11 4.24 -1.87 -11.65
N LEU A 12 3.89 -2.70 -10.67
CA LEU A 12 2.87 -3.75 -10.81
C LEU A 12 1.65 -3.20 -11.57
N THR A 13 1.19 -3.97 -12.55
CA THR A 13 -0.12 -3.70 -13.14
C THR A 13 -1.22 -3.92 -12.11
N ARG A 14 -2.41 -3.34 -12.33
CA ARG A 14 -3.54 -3.52 -11.43
C ARG A 14 -3.86 -5.00 -11.19
N ASP A 15 -3.85 -5.82 -12.23
CA ASP A 15 -4.18 -7.25 -12.11
C ASP A 15 -3.10 -8.03 -11.34
N GLU A 16 -1.82 -7.70 -11.52
CA GLU A 16 -0.72 -8.31 -10.75
C GLU A 16 -0.78 -7.90 -9.28
N ALA A 17 -1.10 -6.63 -9.01
CA ALA A 17 -1.30 -6.15 -7.64
C ALA A 17 -2.48 -6.87 -6.96
N ILE A 18 -3.58 -7.10 -7.69
CA ILE A 18 -4.73 -7.85 -7.17
C ILE A 18 -4.33 -9.28 -6.84
N ALA A 19 -3.66 -9.99 -7.75
CA ALA A 19 -3.23 -11.36 -7.52
C ALA A 19 -2.28 -11.48 -6.31
N LEU A 20 -1.43 -10.48 -6.09
CA LEU A 20 -0.54 -10.45 -4.92
C LEU A 20 -1.31 -10.19 -3.62
N VAL A 21 -2.28 -9.26 -3.63
CA VAL A 21 -3.17 -9.03 -2.47
C VAL A 21 -4.00 -10.28 -2.16
N GLU A 22 -4.55 -10.96 -3.17
CA GLU A 22 -5.27 -12.24 -2.97
C GLU A 22 -4.37 -13.28 -2.29
N ARG A 23 -3.09 -13.37 -2.70
CA ARG A 23 -2.14 -14.29 -2.08
C ARG A 23 -1.92 -13.94 -0.60
N ILE A 24 -1.72 -12.67 -0.27
CA ILE A 24 -1.58 -12.21 1.12
C ILE A 24 -2.84 -12.53 1.93
N MET A 25 -4.02 -12.22 1.41
CA MET A 25 -5.30 -12.50 2.08
C MET A 25 -5.54 -13.99 2.31
N SER A 26 -5.05 -14.84 1.40
CA SER A 26 -5.15 -16.29 1.55
C SER A 26 -4.17 -16.90 2.56
N GLY A 27 -3.19 -16.12 3.03
CA GLY A 27 -2.14 -16.61 3.92
C GLY A 27 -1.11 -17.51 3.23
N ASP A 28 -1.00 -17.44 1.90
CA ASP A 28 -0.07 -18.25 1.09
C ASP A 28 1.33 -17.62 1.09
N TYR A 29 1.90 -17.41 2.27
CA TYR A 29 3.27 -16.98 2.53
C TYR A 29 3.91 -17.89 3.58
N ALA A 30 5.23 -18.06 3.52
CA ALA A 30 5.97 -18.95 4.40
C ALA A 30 6.13 -18.37 5.83
N ASP A 31 6.30 -17.06 5.93
CA ASP A 31 6.48 -16.33 7.19
C ASP A 31 6.05 -14.85 7.07
N ASP A 32 5.98 -14.18 8.22
CA ASP A 32 5.57 -12.77 8.28
C ASP A 32 6.54 -11.84 7.51
N ALA A 33 7.82 -12.20 7.39
CA ALA A 33 8.80 -11.36 6.68
C ALA A 33 8.59 -11.42 5.16
N GLU A 34 8.15 -12.55 4.63
CA GLU A 34 7.73 -12.66 3.23
C GLU A 34 6.46 -11.83 2.97
N ALA A 35 5.48 -11.88 3.87
CA ALA A 35 4.27 -11.06 3.78
C ALA A 35 4.60 -9.56 3.82
N ASP A 36 5.45 -9.13 4.76
CA ASP A 36 5.93 -7.75 4.87
C ASP A 36 6.64 -7.31 3.59
N GLY A 37 7.49 -8.17 3.01
CA GLY A 37 8.17 -7.89 1.74
C GLY A 37 7.22 -7.68 0.56
N TRP A 38 6.10 -8.42 0.52
CA TRP A 38 5.07 -8.25 -0.50
C TRP A 38 4.23 -6.99 -0.30
N LEU A 39 3.88 -6.66 0.95
CA LEU A 39 3.20 -5.41 1.30
C LEU A 39 4.04 -4.20 0.92
N ASP A 40 5.32 -4.23 1.27
CA ASP A 40 6.33 -3.24 0.90
C ASP A 40 6.40 -3.02 -0.62
N GLN A 41 6.36 -4.10 -1.39
CA GLN A 41 6.38 -4.03 -2.85
C GLN A 41 5.11 -3.37 -3.39
N LEU A 42 3.94 -3.78 -2.90
CA LEU A 42 2.66 -3.17 -3.26
C LEU A 42 2.66 -1.67 -2.96
N GLU A 43 3.13 -1.26 -1.79
CA GLU A 43 3.07 0.15 -1.39
C GLU A 43 3.98 1.03 -2.24
N ARG A 44 5.19 0.54 -2.56
CA ARG A 44 6.11 1.19 -3.50
C ARG A 44 5.52 1.30 -4.90
N ASP A 45 4.94 0.23 -5.42
CA ASP A 45 4.44 0.17 -6.79
C ASP A 45 3.09 0.86 -6.97
N LEU A 46 2.26 0.95 -5.94
CA LEU A 46 1.00 1.70 -5.96
C LEU A 46 1.20 3.18 -5.59
N VAL A 47 2.39 3.54 -5.09
CA VAL A 47 2.73 4.90 -4.64
C VAL A 47 1.83 5.35 -3.49
N CYS A 48 1.57 4.44 -2.55
CA CYS A 48 0.84 4.72 -1.31
C CYS A 48 1.78 4.72 -0.10
N PRO A 49 1.42 5.38 1.01
CA PRO A 49 2.24 5.40 2.20
C PRO A 49 2.38 4.02 2.84
N ASP A 50 3.45 3.88 3.61
CA ASP A 50 3.72 2.73 4.46
C ASP A 50 2.51 2.34 5.31
N GLY A 51 2.17 1.04 5.30
CA GLY A 51 1.06 0.46 6.05
C GLY A 51 -0.34 0.80 5.50
N SER A 52 -0.44 1.46 4.34
CA SER A 52 -1.74 1.75 3.72
C SER A 52 -2.41 0.48 3.22
N VAL A 53 -1.65 -0.44 2.63
CA VAL A 53 -2.22 -1.68 2.06
C VAL A 53 -2.54 -2.66 3.18
N SER A 54 -1.64 -2.83 4.15
CA SER A 54 -1.89 -3.69 5.32
C SER A 54 -3.09 -3.21 6.15
N GLY A 55 -3.22 -1.90 6.33
CA GLY A 55 -4.38 -1.24 6.94
C GLY A 55 -5.71 -1.65 6.28
N LEU A 56 -5.74 -1.67 4.94
CA LEU A 56 -6.92 -2.05 4.18
C LEU A 56 -7.26 -3.54 4.31
N ILE A 57 -6.24 -4.40 4.34
CA ILE A 57 -6.40 -5.86 4.40
C ILE A 57 -6.87 -6.33 5.79
N PHE A 58 -6.23 -5.90 6.87
CA PHE A 58 -6.45 -6.49 8.20
C PHE A 58 -7.34 -5.66 9.14
N TRP A 59 -7.60 -4.39 8.84
CA TRP A 59 -8.30 -3.46 9.75
C TRP A 59 -9.56 -2.81 9.17
N THR A 60 -10.06 -3.24 8.01
CA THR A 60 -11.33 -2.74 7.46
C THR A 60 -12.53 -3.58 7.88
N ASP A 61 -13.64 -2.93 8.26
CA ASP A 61 -14.96 -3.56 8.43
C ASP A 61 -15.99 -2.74 7.60
N PRO A 62 -16.68 -3.34 6.61
CA PRO A 62 -16.58 -4.76 6.21
C PRO A 62 -15.25 -5.09 5.51
N GLU A 63 -14.88 -6.38 5.51
CA GLU A 63 -13.69 -6.86 4.78
C GLU A 63 -13.77 -6.48 3.29
N LEU A 64 -12.66 -5.97 2.76
CA LEU A 64 -12.53 -5.58 1.36
C LEU A 64 -12.08 -6.76 0.50
N THR A 65 -12.55 -6.82 -0.73
CA THR A 65 -11.97 -7.71 -1.73
C THR A 65 -10.59 -7.21 -2.17
N ALA A 66 -9.73 -8.10 -2.68
CA ALA A 66 -8.41 -7.73 -3.19
C ALA A 66 -8.47 -6.62 -4.26
N ALA A 67 -9.48 -6.65 -5.13
CA ALA A 67 -9.73 -5.60 -6.12
C ALA A 67 -10.02 -4.24 -5.46
N GLU A 68 -10.87 -4.21 -4.43
CA GLU A 68 -11.21 -2.99 -3.71
C GLU A 68 -10.02 -2.42 -2.92
N VAL A 69 -9.18 -3.30 -2.35
CA VAL A 69 -7.93 -2.89 -1.68
C VAL A 69 -7.03 -2.17 -2.68
N VAL A 70 -6.80 -2.76 -3.86
CA VAL A 70 -5.95 -2.16 -4.90
C VAL A 70 -6.57 -0.86 -5.44
N ASP A 71 -7.88 -0.83 -5.68
CA ASP A 71 -8.55 0.39 -6.15
C ASP A 71 -8.43 1.53 -5.14
N ARG A 72 -8.57 1.23 -3.85
CA ARG A 72 -8.45 2.22 -2.79
C ARG A 72 -7.01 2.69 -2.57
N ALA A 73 -6.04 1.80 -2.70
CA ALA A 73 -4.63 2.15 -2.68
C ALA A 73 -4.25 3.05 -3.86
N LEU A 74 -4.71 2.73 -5.08
CA LEU A 74 -4.51 3.55 -6.28
C LEU A 74 -5.23 4.90 -6.21
N ALA A 75 -6.39 4.96 -5.54
CA ALA A 75 -7.13 6.19 -5.32
C ALA A 75 -6.52 7.09 -4.22
N TYR A 76 -5.47 6.63 -3.53
CA TYR A 76 -4.83 7.43 -2.49
C TYR A 76 -4.31 8.75 -3.05
N GLN A 77 -4.66 9.86 -2.38
CA GLN A 77 -4.19 11.20 -2.69
C GLN A 77 -3.55 11.80 -1.42
N PRO A 78 -2.24 12.08 -1.42
CA PRO A 78 -1.58 12.65 -0.25
C PRO A 78 -2.20 13.99 0.14
N ILE A 79 -2.66 14.10 1.39
CA ILE A 79 -3.12 15.37 1.94
C ILE A 79 -1.89 16.27 2.11
N GLN A 80 -1.81 17.34 1.34
CA GLN A 80 -0.75 18.34 1.47
C GLN A 80 -0.97 19.14 2.77
N MET A 81 -0.35 18.70 3.86
CA MET A 81 -0.40 19.45 5.11
C MET A 81 0.51 20.66 5.00
N ARG A 82 -0.11 21.84 4.92
CA ARG A 82 0.61 23.10 4.86
C ARG A 82 1.09 23.44 6.27
N SER A 83 2.37 23.16 6.55
CA SER A 83 3.01 23.50 7.82
C SER A 83 3.10 25.01 7.97
N THR A 84 2.09 25.63 8.56
CA THR A 84 2.26 26.97 9.14
C THR A 84 3.01 26.80 10.45
N PRO A 85 4.15 27.47 10.67
CA PRO A 85 4.85 27.38 11.94
C PRO A 85 3.89 27.84 13.04
N TRP A 86 3.73 27.03 14.07
CA TRP A 86 3.00 27.45 15.27
C TRP A 86 3.71 28.67 15.85
N THR A 87 3.11 29.85 15.74
CA THR A 87 3.60 31.04 16.42
C THR A 87 3.38 30.83 17.91
N GLN A 88 4.46 30.69 18.68
CA GLN A 88 4.38 30.61 20.14
C GLN A 88 3.60 31.82 20.68
N PRO A 89 2.61 31.63 21.58
CA PRO A 89 2.00 32.74 22.28
C PRO A 89 3.06 33.46 23.14
N PRO A 90 3.00 34.80 23.28
CA PRO A 90 3.97 35.54 24.08
C PRO A 90 3.96 35.06 25.54
N PRO A 91 5.12 35.06 26.23
CA PRO A 91 5.20 34.60 27.61
C PRO A 91 4.36 35.50 28.53
N SER A 92 3.55 34.89 29.40
CA SER A 92 2.87 35.61 30.47
C SER A 92 3.89 36.15 31.46
N THR A 93 3.92 37.48 31.62
CA THR A 93 4.67 38.18 32.68
C THR A 93 3.98 38.03 34.03
#